data_AF-A0A957KVR0-F1
#
_entry.id   AF-A0A957KVR0-F1
#
_cell.length_a   1.000
_cell.length_b   1.000
_cell.length_c   1.000
_cell.angle_alpha   90.00
_cell.angle_beta   90.00
_cell.angle_gamma   90.00
#
_symmetry.space_group_name_H-M   'P 1'
#
loop_
_entity.id
_entity.type
_entity.pdbx_description
1 polymer ?
#
loop_
_entity_poly.entity_id
_entity_poly.type
_entity_poly.pdbx_seq_one_letter_code
_entity_poly.pdbx_strand_id
1 'polypeptide(L)'
;AMGKATNGPFGFAYTSPNAMVPQLGVYYTPTPVYELIMNLGIFALLWQLRTKKLPDGALFLIYLLLYAGGRFVITFWSSYRSTAFGLNQSQLISLTALAVGAPLLLHVLRRNRQGRDALA
;
A
#
# COMPACT_ATOMS: atom_id res chain seq x y z
N ALA A 1 -6.70 1.24 13.36
CA ALA A 1 -7.12 1.41 11.95
C ALA A 1 -8.51 0.81 11.75
N MET A 2 -9.56 1.54 12.14
CA MET A 2 -10.94 1.15 11.83
C MET A 2 -11.39 1.80 10.53
N GLY A 3 -12.13 1.06 9.71
CA GLY A 3 -12.76 1.60 8.51
C GLY A 3 -13.99 2.44 8.83
N LYS A 4 -14.71 2.87 7.79
CA LYS A 4 -15.99 3.59 7.94
C LYS A 4 -17.06 2.66 8.47
N ALA A 5 -18.02 3.23 9.20
CA ALA A 5 -19.27 2.53 9.49
C ALA A 5 -19.88 2.11 8.14
N THR A 6 -20.25 0.85 8.02
CA THR A 6 -20.69 0.25 6.76
C THR A 6 -21.87 -0.67 7.02
N ASN A 7 -22.83 -0.66 6.10
CA ASN A 7 -23.90 -1.67 6.05
C ASN A 7 -23.56 -2.81 5.09
N GLY A 8 -22.29 -2.89 4.64
CA GLY A 8 -21.84 -3.92 3.72
C GLY A 8 -21.76 -5.31 4.36
N PRO A 9 -21.81 -6.38 3.56
CA PRO A 9 -21.90 -7.76 4.04
C PRO A 9 -20.68 -8.27 4.84
N PHE A 10 -19.56 -7.54 4.78
CA PHE A 10 -18.30 -7.91 5.45
C PHE A 10 -17.89 -6.94 6.56
N GLY A 11 -18.86 -6.24 7.19
CA GLY A 11 -18.58 -5.40 8.34
C GLY A 11 -18.25 -6.22 9.59
N PHE A 12 -17.30 -5.75 10.41
CA PHE A 12 -17.11 -6.28 11.77
C PHE A 12 -17.70 -5.31 12.79
N ALA A 13 -18.57 -5.85 13.66
CA ALA A 13 -19.06 -5.14 14.82
C ALA A 13 -18.17 -5.46 16.03
N TYR A 14 -17.68 -4.42 16.69
CA TYR A 14 -16.91 -4.56 17.92
C TYR A 14 -17.88 -4.56 19.10
N THR A 15 -17.82 -5.61 19.92
CA THR A 15 -18.70 -5.82 21.10
C THR A 15 -17.96 -5.66 22.42
N SER A 16 -16.62 -5.64 22.41
CA SER A 16 -15.81 -5.51 23.62
C SER A 16 -15.85 -4.07 24.16
N PRO A 17 -16.16 -3.85 25.46
CA PRO A 17 -16.23 -2.51 26.06
C PRO A 17 -14.92 -1.70 25.97
N ASN A 18 -13.78 -2.39 25.87
CA ASN A 18 -12.46 -1.77 25.78
C ASN A 18 -12.02 -1.50 24.33
N ALA A 19 -12.88 -1.74 23.34
CA ALA A 19 -12.55 -1.47 21.95
C ALA A 19 -12.48 0.04 21.71
N MET A 20 -11.35 0.52 21.15
CA MET A 20 -11.19 1.91 20.73
C MET A 20 -11.96 2.17 19.42
N VAL A 21 -13.30 2.18 19.52
CA VAL A 21 -14.24 2.44 18.43
C VAL A 21 -15.17 3.60 18.77
N PRO A 22 -15.62 4.40 17.78
CA PRO A 22 -16.55 5.51 18.04
C PRO A 22 -17.88 5.07 18.66
N GLN A 23 -18.37 3.89 18.27
CA GLN A 23 -19.63 3.32 18.74
C GLN A 23 -19.56 1.79 18.69
N LEU A 24 -19.95 1.16 19.81
CA LEU A 24 -20.09 -0.29 19.96
C LEU A 24 -21.34 -0.79 19.22
N GLY A 25 -21.29 -1.99 18.66
CA GLY A 25 -22.43 -2.60 17.93
C GLY A 25 -22.68 -2.05 16.52
N VAL A 26 -21.84 -1.12 16.04
CA VAL A 26 -21.84 -0.66 14.65
C VAL A 26 -20.87 -1.49 13.83
N TYR A 27 -21.28 -1.86 12.63
CA TYR A 27 -20.44 -2.57 11.67
C TYR A 27 -19.45 -1.60 11.02
N TYR A 28 -18.15 -1.89 11.13
CA TYR A 28 -17.10 -1.13 10.48
C TYR A 28 -16.46 -1.94 9.36
N THR A 29 -16.07 -1.25 8.28
CA THR A 29 -15.28 -1.84 7.22
C THR A 29 -13.96 -2.34 7.79
N PRO A 30 -13.59 -3.62 7.55
CA PRO A 30 -12.42 -4.22 8.16
C PRO A 30 -11.13 -3.82 7.42
N THR A 31 -10.73 -2.56 7.56
CA THR A 31 -9.48 -2.03 6.98
C THR A 31 -8.25 -2.95 7.21
N PRO A 32 -8.04 -3.56 8.39
CA PRO A 32 -6.91 -4.45 8.61
C PRO A 32 -6.90 -5.69 7.70
N VAL A 33 -8.07 -6.21 7.30
CA VAL A 33 -8.16 -7.36 6.39
C VAL A 33 -7.69 -6.97 5.00
N TYR A 34 -8.12 -5.80 4.50
CA TYR A 34 -7.64 -5.29 3.22
C TYR A 34 -6.13 -5.03 3.24
N GLU A 35 -5.61 -4.49 4.35
CA GLU A 35 -4.17 -4.30 4.54
C GLU A 35 -3.41 -5.63 4.54
N LEU A 36 -3.94 -6.66 5.19
CA LEU A 36 -3.34 -8.01 5.19
C LEU A 36 -3.30 -8.60 3.77
N ILE A 37 -4.43 -8.57 3.06
CA ILE A 37 -4.53 -9.10 1.69
C ILE A 37 -3.55 -8.35 0.77
N MET A 38 -3.48 -7.03 0.88
CA MET A 38 -2.53 -6.21 0.14
C MET A 38 -1.08 -6.64 0.43
N ASN A 39 -0.69 -6.75 1.70
CA ASN A 39 0.67 -7.15 2.07
C ASN A 39 1.02 -8.56 1.58
N LEU A 40 0.09 -9.52 1.67
CA LEU A 40 0.27 -10.86 1.13
C LEU A 40 0.43 -10.86 -0.40
N GLY A 41 -0.38 -10.06 -1.10
CA GLY A 41 -0.26 -9.88 -2.55
C GLY A 41 1.08 -9.28 -2.97
N ILE A 42 1.54 -8.24 -2.25
CA ILE A 42 2.86 -7.63 -2.46
C ILE A 42 3.96 -8.67 -2.22
N PHE A 43 3.89 -9.42 -1.12
CA PHE A 43 4.86 -10.47 -0.81
C PHE A 43 4.91 -11.54 -1.89
N ALA A 44 3.76 -12.05 -2.34
CA ALA A 44 3.70 -13.08 -3.38
C ALA A 44 4.32 -12.60 -4.70
N LEU A 45 4.03 -11.35 -5.10
CA LEU A 45 4.61 -10.75 -6.30
C LEU A 45 6.13 -10.60 -6.17
N LEU A 46 6.61 -10.05 -5.05
CA LEU A 46 8.05 -9.92 -4.81
C LEU A 46 8.76 -11.27 -4.75
N TRP A 47 8.11 -12.28 -4.17
CA TRP A 47 8.64 -13.64 -4.13
C TRP A 47 8.81 -14.25 -5.52
N GLN A 48 7.88 -13.97 -6.44
CA GLN A 48 8.02 -14.37 -7.85
C GLN A 48 9.12 -13.59 -8.56
N LEU A 49 9.25 -12.29 -8.26
CA LEU A 49 10.27 -11.43 -8.86
C LEU A 49 11.68 -11.69 -8.32
N ARG A 50 11.83 -12.30 -7.14
CA ARG A 50 13.13 -12.59 -6.52
C ARG A 50 14.05 -13.46 -7.39
N THR A 51 13.47 -14.34 -8.21
CA THR A 51 14.23 -15.25 -9.08
C THR A 51 14.61 -14.61 -10.41
N LYS A 52 14.11 -13.40 -10.69
CA LYS A 52 14.47 -12.63 -11.88
C LYS A 52 15.79 -11.92 -11.63
N LYS A 53 16.64 -11.84 -12.66
CA LYS A 53 17.90 -11.06 -12.67
C LYS A 53 17.61 -9.55 -12.70
N LEU A 54 16.94 -9.05 -11.66
CA LEU A 54 16.67 -7.63 -11.46
C LEU A 54 17.93 -6.95 -10.94
N PRO A 55 18.18 -5.69 -11.33
CA PRO A 55 19.28 -4.90 -10.77
C PRO A 55 19.07 -4.63 -9.28
N ASP A 56 20.18 -4.41 -8.58
CA ASP A 56 20.18 -4.10 -7.15
C ASP A 56 19.30 -2.88 -6.86
N GLY A 57 18.50 -2.97 -5.79
CA GLY A 57 17.54 -1.94 -5.40
C GLY A 57 16.21 -1.96 -6.15
N ALA A 58 16.07 -2.65 -7.29
CA ALA A 58 14.80 -2.68 -8.03
C ALA A 58 13.68 -3.38 -7.25
N LEU A 59 13.97 -4.49 -6.55
CA LEU A 59 13.00 -5.17 -5.69
C LEU A 59 12.47 -4.27 -4.57
N PHE A 60 13.35 -3.48 -3.96
CA PHE A 60 12.97 -2.51 -2.93
C PHE A 60 12.09 -1.40 -3.48
N LEU A 61 12.42 -0.85 -4.65
CA LEU A 61 11.61 0.19 -5.29
C LEU A 61 10.24 -0.35 -5.72
N ILE A 62 10.17 -1.58 -6.23
CA ILE A 62 8.91 -2.24 -6.56
C ILE A 62 8.05 -2.43 -5.30
N TYR A 63 8.64 -2.91 -4.20
CA TYR A 63 7.95 -2.98 -2.91
C TYR A 63 7.39 -1.62 -2.48
N LEU A 64 8.24 -0.59 -2.51
CA LEU A 64 7.88 0.76 -2.08
C LEU A 64 6.72 1.32 -2.90
N LEU A 65 6.74 1.14 -4.22
CA LEU A 65 5.68 1.60 -5.12
C LEU A 65 4.37 0.84 -4.93
N LEU A 66 4.43 -0.49 -4.80
CA LEU A 66 3.24 -1.31 -4.57
C LEU A 66 2.59 -0.98 -3.22
N TYR A 67 3.41 -0.83 -2.17
CA TYR A 67 2.94 -0.46 -0.85
C TYR A 67 2.35 0.96 -0.85
N ALA A 68 3.03 1.94 -1.44
CA ALA A 68 2.54 3.31 -1.55
C ALA A 68 1.22 3.38 -2.32
N GLY A 69 1.10 2.69 -3.46
CA GLY A 69 -0.11 2.62 -4.25
C GLY A 69 -1.26 1.92 -3.51
N GLY A 70 -1.00 0.79 -2.87
CA GLY A 70 -2.00 0.10 -2.07
C GLY A 70 -2.46 0.92 -0.85
N ARG A 71 -1.53 1.58 -0.15
CA ARG A 71 -1.85 2.49 0.96
C ARG A 71 -2.72 3.66 0.48
N PHE A 72 -2.45 4.20 -0.70
CA PHE A 72 -3.27 5.25 -1.30
C PHE A 72 -4.72 4.77 -1.51
N VAL A 73 -4.92 3.60 -2.10
CA VAL A 73 -6.25 3.00 -2.34
C VAL A 73 -6.97 2.69 -1.02
N ILE A 74 -6.29 2.06 -0.06
CA ILE A 74 -6.89 1.72 1.25
C ILE A 74 -7.29 2.99 2.00
N THR A 75 -6.50 4.07 1.89
CA THR A 75 -6.79 5.34 2.57
C THR A 75 -8.06 6.00 2.03
N PHE A 76 -8.44 5.80 0.76
CA PHE A 76 -9.74 6.26 0.25
C PHE A 76 -10.93 5.59 0.98
N TRP A 77 -10.80 4.31 1.28
CA TRP A 77 -11.81 3.55 2.02
C TRP A 77 -11.71 3.71 3.55
N SER A 78 -10.56 4.15 4.06
CA SER A 78 -10.34 4.33 5.49
C SER A 78 -11.05 5.57 6.04
N SER A 79 -11.50 5.50 7.29
CA SER A 79 -12.14 6.61 8.03
C SER A 79 -11.17 7.70 8.46
N TYR A 80 -9.86 7.53 8.29
CA TYR A 80 -8.90 8.48 8.83
C TYR A 80 -9.16 9.87 8.27
N ARG A 81 -9.69 10.74 9.14
CA ARG A 81 -9.99 12.14 8.88
C ARG A 81 -8.94 13.03 9.55
N SER A 82 -7.66 12.64 9.45
CA SER A 82 -6.56 13.53 9.79
C SER A 82 -6.15 14.24 8.51
N THR A 83 -6.78 15.39 8.31
CA THR A 83 -6.67 16.17 7.08
C THR A 83 -5.78 17.38 7.35
N ALA A 84 -4.63 17.44 6.66
CA ALA A 84 -3.93 18.70 6.43
C ALA A 84 -4.18 19.07 4.97
N PHE A 85 -4.63 20.30 4.68
CA PHE A 85 -4.88 20.80 3.31
C PHE A 85 -5.92 20.03 2.46
N GLY A 86 -6.88 19.34 3.07
CA GLY A 86 -7.88 18.54 2.31
C GLY A 86 -7.39 17.14 1.90
N LEU A 87 -6.13 16.80 2.18
CA LEU A 87 -5.53 15.49 1.90
C LEU A 87 -5.16 14.77 3.21
N ASN A 88 -5.29 13.44 3.21
CA ASN A 88 -4.87 12.60 4.33
C ASN A 88 -3.33 12.48 4.33
N GLN A 89 -2.68 12.50 5.50
CA GLN A 89 -1.22 12.32 5.63
C GLN A 89 -0.70 11.09 4.87
N SER A 90 -1.46 9.98 4.89
CA SER A 90 -1.10 8.78 4.12
C SER A 90 -1.15 8.99 2.60
N GLN A 91 -2.04 9.86 2.09
CA GLN A 91 -2.09 10.18 0.66
C GLN A 91 -0.87 11.00 0.21
N LEU A 92 -0.45 11.97 1.02
CA LEU A 92 0.75 12.78 0.72
C LEU A 92 2.00 11.89 0.66
N ILE A 93 2.20 11.03 1.66
CA ILE A 93 3.34 10.11 1.71
C ILE A 93 3.32 9.16 0.52
N SER A 94 2.15 8.57 0.20
CA SER A 94 1.99 7.70 -0.97
C SER A 94 2.32 8.44 -2.27
N LEU A 95 1.86 9.68 -2.42
CA LEU A 95 2.10 10.45 -3.64
C LEU A 95 3.59 10.78 -3.81
N THR A 96 4.27 11.20 -2.75
CA THR A 96 5.72 11.45 -2.76
C THR A 96 6.50 10.17 -3.07
N ALA A 97 6.13 9.05 -2.45
CA ALA A 97 6.76 7.75 -2.71
C ALA A 97 6.58 7.30 -4.16
N LEU A 98 5.39 7.49 -4.76
CA LEU A 98 5.14 7.20 -6.17
C LEU A 98 5.93 8.14 -7.09
N ALA A 99 5.93 9.45 -6.79
CA ALA A 99 6.58 10.47 -7.60
C ALA A 99 8.11 10.31 -7.65
N VAL A 100 8.74 9.86 -6.57
CA VAL A 100 10.20 9.63 -6.53
C VAL A 100 10.56 8.20 -6.91
N GLY A 101 9.80 7.21 -6.43
CA GLY A 101 10.12 5.80 -6.62
C GLY A 101 9.97 5.33 -8.07
N ALA A 102 8.97 5.84 -8.81
CA ALA A 102 8.70 5.37 -10.17
C ALA A 102 9.78 5.83 -11.17
N PRO A 103 10.21 7.10 -11.20
CA PRO A 103 11.33 7.53 -12.03
C PRO A 103 12.62 6.81 -11.67
N LEU A 104 12.89 6.59 -10.38
CA LEU A 104 14.10 5.90 -9.92
C LEU A 104 14.12 4.44 -10.38
N LEU A 105 12.99 3.73 -10.26
CA LEU A 105 12.87 2.36 -10.74
C LEU A 105 13.08 2.29 -12.26
N LEU A 106 12.47 3.20 -13.03
CA LEU A 106 12.65 3.27 -14.48
C LEU A 106 14.10 3.53 -14.86
N HIS A 107 14.79 4.43 -14.15
CA HIS A 107 16.21 4.72 -14.37
C HIS A 107 17.08 3.47 -14.11
N VAL A 108 16.90 2.81 -12.96
CA VAL A 108 17.68 1.61 -12.60
C VAL A 108 17.47 0.47 -13.62
N LEU A 109 16.23 0.25 -14.07
CA LEU A 109 15.92 -0.77 -15.08
C LEU A 109 16.51 -0.44 -16.45
N ARG A 110 16.47 0.84 -16.87
CA ARG A 110 17.04 1.29 -18.15
C ARG A 110 18.57 1.17 -18.17
N ARG A 111 19.24 1.59 -17.09
CA ARG A 111 20.71 1.51 -16.97
C ARG A 111 21.21 0.06 -17.01
N ASN A 112 20.48 -0.86 -16.35
CA ASN A 112 20.85 -2.28 -16.37
C ASN A 112 20.64 -2.94 -17.74
N ARG A 113 19.63 -2.51 -18.51
CA ARG A 113 19.46 -2.98 -19.90
C ARG A 113 20.62 -2.55 -20.79
N GLN A 114 20.99 -1.27 -20.77
CA GLN A 114 22.10 -0.73 -21.56
C GLN A 114 23.44 -1.41 -21.24
N GLY A 115 23.71 -1.71 -19.97
CA GLY A 115 24.92 -2.44 -19.58
C GLY A 115 24.94 -3.90 -20.06
N ARG A 116 23.78 -4.54 -20.21
CA ARG A 116 23.69 -5.91 -20.77
C ARG A 116 23.85 -5.92 -22.28
N ASP A 117 23.29 -4.93 -22.97
CA ASP A 117 23.37 -4.81 -24.44
C ASP A 117 24.79 -4.45 -24.91
N ALA A 118 25.57 -3.74 -24.09
CA ALA A 118 26.96 -3.40 -24.39
C ALA A 118 27.97 -4.55 -24.20
N LEU A 119 27.56 -5.63 -23.52
CA LEU A 119 28.40 -6.81 -23.23
C LEU A 119 28.06 -8.02 -24.12
N ALA A 120 27.06 -7.89 -25.00
CA ALA A 120 26.60 -8.92 -25.94
C ALA A 120 27.13 -8.62 -27.35
#